data_AF-C7YMY9-F1
#
_entry.id   AF-C7YMY9-F1
#
_cell.length_a   1.000
_cell.length_b   1.000
_cell.length_c   1.000
_cell.angle_alpha   90.00
_cell.angle_beta   90.00
_cell.angle_gamma   90.00
#
_symmetry.space_group_name_H-M   'P 1'
#
loop_
_entity.id
_entity.type
_entity.pdbx_description
1 polymer ?
#
loop_
_entity_poly.entity_id
_entity_poly.type
_entity_poly.pdbx_seq_one_letter_code
_entity_poly.pdbx_strand_id
1 'polypeptide(L)'
;MEARGTGENTSQRVQSMVMLVLAGPKVLLLPEKTIDKYPDFATRFVTVPDGKKLDLTTWPTGVVHVLVMFLFTGTYQDLHELGKDELELYDEPEAMLHRVLQTYLLATLCGLDRLIQLAVHVFDVTSRSMSLPGVLLVLSGSNVTFDNEHFELMHNLVQRASRVGWEAELDEGLGTYRLALKNDGTIFGALFSHILEQRARIRDLMHENERLTDRLDSERWLD
;
A
#
# COMPACT_ATOMS: atom_id res chain seq x y z
N MET A 1 -27.88 25.62 60.96
CA MET A 1 -27.42 24.24 60.71
C MET A 1 -27.40 24.04 59.21
N GLU A 2 -26.21 24.15 58.61
CA GLU A 2 -25.97 23.81 57.22
C GLU A 2 -25.69 22.32 57.10
N ALA A 3 -26.30 21.67 56.11
CA ALA A 3 -25.80 20.48 55.44
C ALA A 3 -26.37 20.54 54.01
N ARG A 4 -25.60 21.00 53.00
CA ARG A 4 -24.69 20.17 52.18
C ARG A 4 -25.37 18.83 51.87
N GLY A 5 -25.92 18.58 50.69
CA GLY A 5 -25.30 18.74 49.38
C GLY A 5 -25.03 17.35 48.83
N THR A 6 -25.94 16.84 48.00
CA THR A 6 -25.72 15.65 47.17
C THR A 6 -25.94 16.07 45.73
N GLY A 7 -24.96 16.79 45.20
CA GLY A 7 -24.72 16.81 43.76
C GLY A 7 -24.21 15.42 43.38
N GLU A 8 -25.12 14.57 42.93
CA GLU A 8 -24.78 13.28 42.34
C GLU A 8 -23.95 13.51 41.08
N ASN A 9 -22.63 13.42 41.26
CA ASN A 9 -21.62 12.84 40.39
C ASN A 9 -22.05 12.57 38.92
N THR A 10 -22.24 13.62 38.14
CA THR A 10 -22.28 13.55 36.67
C THR A 10 -20.89 13.47 36.04
N SER A 11 -19.82 13.33 36.86
CA SER A 11 -18.42 13.44 36.43
C SER A 11 -17.70 12.10 36.17
N GLN A 12 -18.41 10.97 36.12
CA GLN A 12 -17.82 9.64 35.88
C GLN A 12 -17.87 9.15 34.42
N ARG A 13 -18.21 10.02 33.46
CA ARG A 13 -18.23 9.71 32.02
C ARG A 13 -17.21 10.51 31.21
N VAL A 14 -16.05 10.82 31.78
CA VAL A 14 -14.89 11.12 30.94
C VAL A 14 -14.50 9.79 30.31
N GLN A 15 -14.99 9.53 29.09
CA GLN A 15 -14.47 8.43 28.27
C GLN A 15 -12.96 8.64 28.22
N SER A 16 -12.20 7.65 28.69
CA SER A 16 -10.74 7.67 28.54
C SER A 16 -10.43 7.88 27.06
N MET A 17 -9.65 8.92 26.76
CA MET A 17 -9.27 9.29 25.40
C MET A 17 -7.80 8.94 25.18
N VAL A 18 -7.48 8.57 23.95
CA VAL A 18 -6.11 8.37 23.48
C VAL A 18 -5.79 9.38 22.38
N MET A 19 -4.51 9.71 22.25
CA MET A 19 -4.00 10.71 21.32
C MET A 19 -3.33 10.04 20.13
N LEU A 20 -3.71 10.42 18.92
CA LEU A 20 -2.90 10.22 17.72
C LEU A 20 -2.20 11.55 17.42
N VAL A 21 -0.88 11.54 17.38
CA VAL A 21 -0.07 12.72 17.04
C VAL A 21 0.25 12.65 15.54
N LEU A 22 -0.21 13.63 14.77
CA LEU A 22 -0.04 13.68 13.31
C LEU A 22 1.06 14.68 12.95
N ALA A 23 1.49 14.68 11.69
CA ALA A 23 2.44 15.66 11.17
C ALA A 23 1.98 17.11 11.46
N GLY A 24 2.91 17.93 11.95
CA GLY A 24 2.64 19.30 12.41
C GLY A 24 2.06 19.36 13.84
N PRO A 25 1.33 20.43 14.22
CA PRO A 25 0.79 20.60 15.57
C PRO A 25 -0.54 19.85 15.79
N LYS A 26 -0.90 18.90 14.92
CA LYS A 26 -2.23 18.27 14.90
C LYS A 26 -2.27 17.05 15.81
N VAL A 27 -3.26 17.01 16.69
CA VAL A 27 -3.55 15.85 17.56
C VAL A 27 -5.00 15.44 17.37
N LEU A 28 -5.24 14.17 17.09
CA LEU A 28 -6.59 13.59 17.08
C LEU A 28 -6.84 12.86 18.40
N LEU A 29 -8.01 13.10 18.99
CA LEU A 29 -8.46 12.42 20.19
C LEU A 29 -9.45 11.33 19.82
N LEU A 30 -9.19 10.10 20.25
CA LEU A 30 -10.05 8.94 20.03
C LEU A 30 -10.51 8.36 21.36
N PRO A 31 -11.76 7.90 21.49
CA PRO A 31 -12.18 7.13 22.65
C PRO A 31 -11.34 5.84 22.76
N GLU A 32 -10.84 5.52 23.95
CA GLU A 32 -10.02 4.32 24.19
C GLU A 32 -10.76 3.04 23.77
N LYS A 33 -12.08 2.97 24.03
CA LYS A 33 -12.96 1.89 23.55
C LYS A 33 -12.91 1.64 22.04
N THR A 34 -12.49 2.61 21.23
CA THR A 34 -12.34 2.47 19.79
C THR A 34 -11.09 1.65 19.47
N ILE A 35 -10.00 1.86 20.20
CA ILE A 35 -8.75 1.13 20.00
C ILE A 35 -8.77 -0.23 20.70
N ASP A 36 -9.52 -0.39 21.79
CA ASP A 36 -9.62 -1.66 22.54
C ASP A 36 -10.21 -2.82 21.69
N LYS A 37 -10.89 -2.50 20.59
CA LYS A 37 -11.37 -3.50 19.62
C LYS A 37 -10.23 -4.18 18.86
N TYR A 38 -9.03 -3.60 18.89
CA TYR A 38 -7.85 -4.01 18.11
C TYR A 38 -6.65 -4.14 19.06
N PRO A 39 -6.50 -5.29 19.75
CA PRO A 39 -5.50 -5.46 20.81
C PRO A 39 -4.07 -5.14 20.36
N ASP A 40 -3.65 -5.63 19.19
CA ASP A 40 -2.29 -5.39 18.66
C ASP A 40 -2.05 -3.91 18.40
N PHE A 41 -3.03 -3.20 17.85
CA PHE A 41 -2.98 -1.76 17.67
C PHE A 41 -2.93 -1.01 19.01
N ALA A 42 -3.73 -1.43 19.99
CA ALA A 42 -3.77 -0.82 21.31
C ALA A 42 -2.41 -0.92 22.04
N THR A 43 -1.63 -1.99 21.82
CA THR A 43 -0.30 -2.14 22.41
C THR A 43 0.72 -1.12 21.90
N ARG A 44 0.46 -0.47 20.76
CA ARG A 44 1.37 0.53 20.17
C ARG A 44 1.32 1.88 20.89
N PHE A 45 0.30 2.10 21.71
CA PHE A 45 0.17 3.35 22.46
C PHE A 45 1.11 3.40 23.66
N VAL A 46 1.83 4.51 23.79
CA VAL A 46 2.72 4.79 24.92
C VAL A 46 1.99 5.62 25.97
N THR A 47 2.08 5.21 27.23
CA THR A 47 1.55 6.00 28.36
C THR A 47 2.40 7.24 28.60
N VAL A 48 1.74 8.39 28.69
CA VAL A 48 2.30 9.72 28.98
C VAL A 48 1.52 10.38 30.12
N PRO A 49 2.02 11.49 30.73
CA PRO A 49 1.33 12.14 31.85
C PRO A 49 -0.13 12.50 31.57
N ASP A 50 -0.44 12.87 30.32
CA ASP A 50 -1.77 13.32 29.90
C ASP A 50 -2.61 12.21 29.23
N GLY A 51 -2.21 10.94 29.33
CA GLY A 51 -2.97 9.79 28.81
C GLY A 51 -2.13 8.82 27.99
N LYS A 52 -2.68 8.26 26.91
CA LYS A 52 -1.97 7.37 25.99
C LYS A 52 -1.78 8.06 24.65
N LYS A 53 -0.62 7.90 24.02
CA LYS A 53 -0.34 8.48 22.70
C LYS A 53 0.25 7.47 21.72
N LEU A 54 -0.09 7.62 20.45
CA LEU A 54 0.58 6.98 19.32
C LEU A 54 1.09 8.08 18.39
N ASP A 55 2.38 8.02 18.06
CA ASP A 55 3.02 8.96 17.14
C ASP A 55 2.89 8.45 15.70
N LEU A 56 2.21 9.23 14.86
CA LEU A 56 2.00 9.00 13.44
C LEU A 56 2.54 10.18 12.61
N THR A 57 3.47 10.98 13.15
CA THR A 57 4.01 12.17 12.49
C THR A 57 4.73 11.88 11.18
N THR A 58 5.22 10.65 10.99
CA THR A 58 5.88 10.20 9.76
C THR A 58 4.88 9.76 8.67
N TRP A 59 3.59 9.68 8.98
CA TRP A 59 2.57 9.20 8.04
C TRP A 59 1.79 10.37 7.41
N PRO A 60 1.51 10.32 6.10
CA PRO A 60 0.69 11.33 5.44
C PRO A 60 -0.72 11.41 6.04
N THR A 61 -1.30 12.62 6.03
CA THR A 61 -2.61 12.86 6.63
C THR A 61 -3.71 12.00 5.99
N GLY A 62 -3.68 11.79 4.67
CA GLY A 62 -4.64 10.91 3.98
C GLY A 62 -4.57 9.46 4.48
N VAL A 63 -3.37 8.94 4.72
CA VAL A 63 -3.16 7.58 5.24
C VAL A 63 -3.70 7.44 6.67
N VAL A 64 -3.42 8.43 7.53
CA VAL A 64 -3.97 8.45 8.91
C VAL A 64 -5.49 8.61 8.90
N HIS A 65 -6.06 9.34 7.94
CA HIS A 65 -7.50 9.43 7.77
C HIS A 65 -8.12 8.05 7.50
N VAL A 66 -7.57 7.29 6.55
CA VAL A 66 -8.06 5.93 6.25
C VAL A 66 -8.01 5.04 7.50
N LEU A 67 -6.90 5.08 8.25
CA LEU A 67 -6.77 4.36 9.52
C LEU A 67 -7.90 4.72 10.49
N VAL A 68 -8.10 6.02 10.74
CA VAL A 68 -9.14 6.49 11.68
C VAL A 68 -10.53 6.07 11.21
N MET A 69 -10.85 6.23 9.92
CA MET A 69 -12.14 5.80 9.38
C MET A 69 -12.35 4.30 9.52
N PHE A 70 -11.32 3.50 9.31
CA PHE A 70 -11.38 2.06 9.54
C PHE A 70 -11.68 1.72 11.00
N LEU A 71 -11.04 2.38 11.98
CA LEU A 71 -11.27 2.11 13.40
C LEU A 71 -12.73 2.34 13.83
N PHE A 72 -13.42 3.28 13.18
CA PHE A 72 -14.83 3.55 13.46
C PHE A 72 -15.80 2.69 12.65
N THR A 73 -15.51 2.46 11.37
CA THR A 73 -16.46 1.87 10.42
C THR A 73 -16.17 0.41 10.08
N GLY A 74 -14.94 -0.05 10.28
CA GLY A 74 -14.45 -1.34 9.80
C GLY A 74 -14.32 -1.43 8.27
N THR A 75 -14.35 -0.30 7.57
CA THR A 75 -14.26 -0.22 6.10
C THR A 75 -13.11 0.67 5.65
N TYR A 76 -12.62 0.46 4.44
CA TYR A 76 -11.63 1.32 3.81
C TYR A 76 -12.35 2.53 3.21
N GLN A 77 -12.06 3.72 3.75
CA GLN A 77 -12.64 4.97 3.27
C GLN A 77 -11.52 5.99 3.13
N ASP A 78 -11.33 6.44 1.90
CA ASP A 78 -10.28 7.38 1.55
C ASP A 78 -10.85 8.79 1.37
N LEU A 79 -10.00 9.80 1.57
CA LEU A 79 -10.32 11.16 1.16
C LEU A 79 -10.33 11.21 -0.37
N HIS A 80 -11.47 11.52 -0.96
CA HIS A 80 -11.55 11.77 -2.41
C HIS A 80 -10.68 12.95 -2.85
N GLU A 81 -10.34 13.86 -1.95
CA GLU A 81 -9.40 14.95 -2.23
C GLU A 81 -7.97 14.47 -1.96
N LEU A 82 -7.16 14.41 -3.03
CA LEU A 82 -5.71 14.24 -2.94
C LEU A 82 -5.06 15.57 -2.51
N GLY A 83 -4.08 15.48 -1.61
CA GLY A 83 -3.28 16.65 -1.23
C GLY A 83 -2.40 17.10 -2.40
N LYS A 84 -2.05 18.39 -2.43
CA LYS A 84 -1.13 18.93 -3.44
C LYS A 84 0.19 18.15 -3.47
N ASP A 85 0.73 17.85 -2.30
CA ASP A 85 1.98 17.10 -2.13
C ASP A 85 1.92 15.68 -2.74
N GLU A 86 0.73 15.07 -2.79
CA GLU A 86 0.55 13.73 -3.38
C GLU A 86 0.50 13.80 -4.92
N LEU A 87 0.00 14.90 -5.47
CA LEU A 87 -0.09 15.16 -6.91
C LEU A 87 1.17 15.80 -7.51
N GLU A 88 2.14 16.19 -6.68
CA GLU A 88 3.42 16.72 -7.16
C GLU A 88 4.32 15.63 -7.76
N LEU A 89 4.16 14.38 -7.30
CA LEU A 89 5.01 13.24 -7.68
C LEU A 89 4.31 12.27 -8.63
N TYR A 90 2.98 12.27 -8.64
CA TYR A 90 2.16 11.26 -9.28
C TYR A 90 0.92 11.89 -9.90
N ASP A 91 0.46 11.33 -11.03
CA ASP A 91 -0.89 11.61 -11.51
C ASP A 91 -1.92 10.99 -10.55
N GLU A 92 -3.19 11.39 -10.67
CA GLU A 92 -4.26 11.00 -9.74
C GLU A 92 -4.35 9.48 -9.45
N PRO A 93 -4.35 8.57 -10.46
CA PRO A 93 -4.46 7.14 -10.19
C PRO A 93 -3.20 6.57 -9.48
N GLU A 94 -2.01 7.05 -9.83
CA GLU A 94 -0.76 6.69 -9.17
C GLU A 94 -0.73 7.18 -7.71
N ALA A 95 -1.18 8.40 -7.46
CA ALA A 95 -1.26 8.98 -6.12
C ALA A 95 -2.25 8.21 -5.23
N MET A 96 -3.40 7.82 -5.78
CA MET A 96 -4.35 6.94 -5.07
C MET A 96 -3.73 5.57 -4.76
N LEU A 97 -3.05 4.95 -5.72
CA LEU A 97 -2.38 3.66 -5.50
C LEU A 97 -1.25 3.78 -4.45
N HIS A 98 -0.49 4.86 -4.49
CA HIS A 98 0.58 5.16 -3.52
C HIS A 98 0.00 5.26 -2.10
N ARG A 99 -1.11 5.98 -1.92
CA ARG A 99 -1.79 6.08 -0.64
C ARG A 99 -2.28 4.72 -0.14
N VAL A 100 -2.86 3.89 -1.01
CA VAL A 100 -3.27 2.52 -0.67
C VAL A 100 -2.10 1.69 -0.13
N LEU A 101 -0.93 1.79 -0.75
CA LEU A 101 0.28 1.09 -0.30
C LEU A 101 0.79 1.61 1.04
N GLN A 102 0.77 2.92 1.26
CA GLN A 102 1.13 3.48 2.56
C GLN A 102 0.14 3.06 3.65
N THR A 103 -1.17 2.99 3.34
CA THR A 103 -2.17 2.42 4.25
C THR A 103 -1.90 0.96 4.55
N TYR A 104 -1.53 0.16 3.55
CA TYR A 104 -1.13 -1.22 3.75
C TYR A 104 0.04 -1.33 4.74
N LEU A 105 1.12 -0.56 4.52
CA LEU A 105 2.28 -0.56 5.40
C LEU A 105 1.94 -0.14 6.84
N LEU A 106 1.13 0.91 7.00
CA LEU A 106 0.68 1.36 8.31
C LEU A 106 -0.20 0.29 8.99
N ALA A 107 -1.10 -0.35 8.25
CA ALA A 107 -1.96 -1.41 8.78
C ALA A 107 -1.15 -2.62 9.26
N THR A 108 -0.12 -3.02 8.52
CA THR A 108 0.83 -4.06 8.92
C THR A 108 1.57 -3.66 10.19
N LEU A 109 2.14 -2.45 10.23
CA LEU A 109 2.81 -1.93 11.44
C LEU A 109 1.86 -1.95 12.66
N CYS A 110 0.60 -1.62 12.45
CA CYS A 110 -0.41 -1.53 13.49
C CYS A 110 -1.07 -2.87 13.85
N GLY A 111 -0.78 -3.97 13.15
CA GLY A 111 -1.43 -5.26 13.40
C GLY A 111 -2.93 -5.26 13.09
N LEU A 112 -3.32 -4.60 11.99
CA LEU A 112 -4.73 -4.45 11.59
C LEU A 112 -5.08 -5.33 10.40
N ASP A 113 -5.12 -6.65 10.61
CA ASP A 113 -5.29 -7.66 9.54
C ASP A 113 -6.43 -7.38 8.56
N ARG A 114 -7.58 -6.94 9.06
CA ARG A 114 -8.73 -6.63 8.19
C ARG A 114 -8.47 -5.39 7.33
N LEU A 115 -7.75 -4.39 7.84
CA LEU A 115 -7.38 -3.22 7.03
C LEU A 115 -6.32 -3.60 5.99
N ILE A 116 -5.39 -4.51 6.33
CA ILE A 116 -4.44 -5.09 5.37
C ILE A 116 -5.20 -5.73 4.21
N GLN A 117 -6.15 -6.63 4.49
CA GLN A 117 -6.97 -7.29 3.46
C GLN A 117 -7.76 -6.29 2.60
N LEU A 118 -8.35 -5.28 3.22
CA LEU A 118 -9.07 -4.23 2.50
C LEU A 118 -8.14 -3.42 1.59
N ALA A 119 -6.97 -3.03 2.08
CA ALA A 119 -5.98 -2.30 1.28
C ALA A 119 -5.49 -3.14 0.08
N VAL A 120 -5.27 -4.45 0.27
CA VAL A 120 -4.94 -5.38 -0.82
C VAL A 120 -6.05 -5.42 -1.88
N HIS A 121 -7.32 -5.48 -1.44
CA HIS A 121 -8.45 -5.47 -2.36
C HIS A 121 -8.53 -4.15 -3.14
N VAL A 122 -8.39 -3.00 -2.46
CA VAL A 122 -8.37 -1.68 -3.13
C VAL A 122 -7.18 -1.59 -4.09
N PHE A 123 -6.02 -2.12 -3.72
CA PHE A 123 -4.85 -2.19 -4.60
C PHE A 123 -5.16 -2.97 -5.88
N ASP A 124 -5.77 -4.15 -5.79
CA ASP A 124 -6.16 -4.93 -6.97
C ASP A 124 -7.14 -4.13 -7.85
N VAL A 125 -8.15 -3.49 -7.27
CA VAL A 125 -9.13 -2.70 -8.01
C VAL A 125 -8.48 -1.49 -8.70
N THR A 126 -7.77 -0.64 -7.95
CA THR A 126 -7.16 0.60 -8.46
C THR A 126 -6.07 0.30 -9.47
N SER A 127 -5.25 -0.71 -9.22
CA SER A 127 -4.19 -1.05 -10.17
C SER A 127 -4.76 -1.51 -11.51
N ARG A 128 -5.95 -2.12 -11.61
CA ARG A 128 -6.48 -2.71 -12.87
C ARG A 128 -6.58 -1.73 -14.03
N SER A 129 -6.80 -0.45 -13.76
CA SER A 129 -6.81 0.61 -14.77
C SER A 129 -5.43 1.18 -15.11
N MET A 130 -4.37 0.69 -14.48
CA MET A 130 -3.00 1.19 -14.64
C MET A 130 -2.11 0.24 -15.45
N SER A 131 -1.15 0.83 -16.17
CA SER A 131 -0.08 0.11 -16.87
C SER A 131 0.90 -0.54 -15.88
N LEU A 132 1.63 -1.58 -16.32
CA LEU A 132 2.65 -2.20 -15.46
C LEU A 132 3.71 -1.19 -14.99
N PRO A 133 4.28 -0.34 -15.87
CA PRO A 133 5.30 0.62 -15.47
C PRO A 133 4.78 1.61 -14.42
N GLY A 134 3.54 2.09 -14.55
CA GLY A 134 2.92 2.99 -13.56
C GLY A 134 2.77 2.33 -12.19
N VAL A 135 2.31 1.07 -12.15
CA VAL A 135 2.22 0.31 -10.89
C VAL A 135 3.60 0.12 -10.27
N LEU A 136 4.61 -0.27 -11.06
CA LEU A 136 5.97 -0.50 -10.57
C LEU A 136 6.65 0.80 -10.10
N LEU A 137 6.40 1.92 -10.78
CA LEU A 137 6.87 3.25 -10.39
C LEU A 137 6.35 3.63 -9.00
N VAL A 138 5.05 3.44 -8.78
CA VAL A 138 4.42 3.73 -7.48
C VAL A 138 4.99 2.83 -6.38
N LEU A 139 5.12 1.52 -6.62
CA LEU A 139 5.72 0.59 -5.64
C LEU A 139 7.14 1.00 -5.26
N SER A 140 7.92 1.38 -6.26
CA SER A 140 9.30 1.82 -6.13
C SER A 140 9.43 3.09 -5.27
N GLY A 141 8.53 4.05 -5.45
CA GLY A 141 8.51 5.28 -4.63
C GLY A 141 7.86 5.11 -3.26
N SER A 142 7.13 4.02 -3.01
CA SER A 142 6.41 3.77 -1.75
C SER A 142 7.27 3.20 -0.63
N ASN A 143 8.55 2.87 -0.89
CA ASN A 143 9.44 2.14 0.04
C ASN A 143 8.83 0.84 0.58
N VAL A 144 7.95 0.19 -0.19
CA VAL A 144 7.34 -1.09 0.20
C VAL A 144 8.37 -2.19 -0.01
N THR A 145 8.81 -2.82 1.08
CA THR A 145 9.60 -4.03 1.03
C THR A 145 8.68 -5.25 0.97
N PHE A 146 8.89 -6.11 -0.01
CA PHE A 146 8.15 -7.37 -0.14
C PHE A 146 8.99 -8.50 0.47
N ASP A 147 8.66 -8.89 1.69
CA ASP A 147 9.09 -10.15 2.26
C ASP A 147 8.04 -11.25 2.04
N ASN A 148 8.28 -12.45 2.58
CA ASN A 148 7.36 -13.57 2.44
C ASN A 148 6.00 -13.33 3.11
N GLU A 149 5.89 -12.36 4.02
CA GLU A 149 4.65 -12.07 4.76
C GLU A 149 3.65 -11.29 3.89
N HIS A 150 4.10 -10.70 2.78
CA HIS A 150 3.28 -9.88 1.87
C HIS A 150 2.75 -10.65 0.63
N PHE A 151 2.44 -11.95 0.80
CA PHE A 151 2.11 -12.89 -0.28
C PHE A 151 0.98 -12.44 -1.22
N GLU A 152 -0.07 -11.82 -0.71
CA GLU A 152 -1.23 -11.43 -1.51
C GLU A 152 -0.94 -10.30 -2.51
N LEU A 153 -0.20 -9.25 -2.09
CA LEU A 153 0.25 -8.19 -3.01
C LEU A 153 1.20 -8.77 -4.06
N MET A 154 2.11 -9.65 -3.63
CA MET A 154 3.06 -10.33 -4.52
C MET A 154 2.36 -11.19 -5.57
N HIS A 155 1.38 -12.01 -5.15
CA HIS A 155 0.60 -12.84 -6.05
C HIS A 155 -0.14 -11.99 -7.08
N ASN A 156 -0.75 -10.88 -6.68
CA ASN A 156 -1.45 -9.99 -7.60
C ASN A 156 -0.51 -9.39 -8.66
N LEU A 157 0.70 -8.97 -8.28
CA LEU A 157 1.69 -8.48 -9.22
C LEU A 157 2.14 -9.54 -10.23
N VAL A 158 2.45 -10.75 -9.75
CA VAL A 158 2.86 -11.87 -10.61
C VAL A 158 1.74 -12.24 -11.59
N GLN A 159 0.48 -12.30 -11.13
CA GLN A 159 -0.66 -12.58 -12.00
C GLN A 159 -0.84 -11.53 -13.08
N ARG A 160 -0.66 -10.25 -12.75
CA ARG A 160 -0.75 -9.17 -13.73
C ARG A 160 0.36 -9.22 -14.76
N ALA A 161 1.61 -9.34 -14.30
CA ALA A 161 2.76 -9.53 -15.19
C ALA A 161 2.64 -10.81 -16.03
N SER A 162 1.78 -11.75 -15.61
CA SER A 162 1.52 -13.00 -16.32
C SER A 162 0.52 -12.91 -17.48
N ARG A 163 -0.27 -11.83 -17.59
CA ARG A 163 -1.28 -11.67 -18.65
C ARG A 163 -0.64 -11.35 -20.01
N VAL A 164 -1.27 -11.85 -21.08
CA VAL A 164 -0.85 -11.65 -22.49
C VAL A 164 -1.23 -10.24 -22.95
N GLY A 165 -0.40 -9.59 -23.77
CA GLY A 165 -0.65 -8.23 -24.31
C GLY A 165 0.10 -7.11 -23.61
N TRP A 166 1.03 -7.42 -22.70
CA TRP A 166 1.82 -6.46 -21.92
C TRP A 166 3.29 -6.44 -22.39
N GLU A 167 3.58 -6.89 -23.61
CA GLU A 167 4.94 -7.23 -24.06
C GLU A 167 5.88 -6.02 -24.20
N ALA A 168 5.36 -4.83 -24.54
CA ALA A 168 6.13 -3.58 -24.60
C ALA A 168 6.27 -2.90 -23.22
N GLU A 169 5.21 -2.98 -22.40
CA GLU A 169 5.18 -2.46 -21.03
C GLU A 169 6.09 -3.24 -20.08
N LEU A 170 6.37 -4.51 -20.39
CA LEU A 170 7.24 -5.36 -19.59
C LEU A 170 8.70 -4.87 -19.59
N ASP A 171 9.22 -4.43 -20.74
CA ASP A 171 10.61 -3.95 -20.87
C ASP A 171 10.80 -2.58 -20.21
N GLU A 172 9.84 -1.68 -20.40
CA GLU A 172 9.82 -0.38 -19.73
C GLU A 172 9.67 -0.56 -18.21
N GLY A 173 8.75 -1.43 -17.79
CA GLY A 173 8.56 -1.81 -16.38
C GLY A 173 9.81 -2.44 -15.76
N LEU A 174 10.51 -3.31 -16.50
CA LEU A 174 11.81 -3.89 -16.12
C LEU A 174 12.88 -2.82 -15.93
N GLY A 175 12.91 -1.80 -16.80
CA GLY A 175 13.82 -0.66 -16.68
C GLY A 175 13.58 0.12 -15.38
N THR A 176 12.32 0.50 -15.13
CA THR A 176 11.89 1.20 -13.91
C THR A 176 12.17 0.36 -12.66
N TYR A 177 11.84 -0.93 -12.70
CA TYR A 177 12.10 -1.87 -11.61
C TYR A 177 13.59 -2.04 -11.31
N ARG A 178 14.43 -2.20 -12.34
CA ARG A 178 15.89 -2.35 -12.18
C ARG A 178 16.55 -1.07 -11.68
N LEU A 179 16.00 0.10 -11.98
CA LEU A 179 16.48 1.37 -11.45
C LEU A 179 16.10 1.55 -9.97
N ALA A 180 14.92 1.07 -9.58
CA ALA A 180 14.38 1.30 -8.24
C ALA A 180 14.69 0.20 -7.21
N LEU A 181 14.61 -1.07 -7.59
CA LEU A 181 14.54 -2.21 -6.65
C LEU A 181 15.76 -3.14 -6.71
N LYS A 182 16.70 -2.92 -7.63
CA LYS A 182 17.92 -3.73 -7.78
C LYS A 182 18.79 -3.76 -6.51
N ASN A 183 18.57 -2.84 -5.58
CA ASN A 183 19.35 -2.73 -4.33
C ASN A 183 18.58 -3.11 -3.06
N ASP A 184 17.31 -3.54 -3.16
CA ASP A 184 16.49 -3.71 -1.94
C ASP A 184 16.77 -5.05 -1.21
N GLY A 185 17.59 -5.93 -1.80
CA GLY A 185 18.13 -7.13 -1.15
C GLY A 185 17.11 -8.22 -0.81
N THR A 186 15.83 -8.02 -1.10
CA THR A 186 14.77 -8.98 -0.82
C THR A 186 14.76 -10.12 -1.83
N ILE A 187 14.53 -11.35 -1.36
CA ILE A 187 14.44 -12.55 -2.19
C ILE A 187 13.35 -12.39 -3.27
N PHE A 188 12.26 -11.69 -2.94
CA PHE A 188 11.21 -11.38 -3.91
C PHE A 188 11.64 -10.37 -4.96
N GLY A 189 12.40 -9.33 -4.59
CA GLY A 189 13.01 -8.40 -5.55
C GLY A 189 13.78 -9.14 -6.65
N ALA A 190 14.57 -10.12 -6.22
CA ALA A 190 15.32 -11.01 -7.11
C ALA A 190 14.42 -11.96 -7.93
N LEU A 191 13.42 -12.60 -7.31
CA LEU A 191 12.52 -13.54 -7.99
C LEU A 191 11.60 -12.86 -9.00
N PHE A 192 11.05 -11.69 -8.66
CA PHE A 192 10.21 -10.93 -9.57
C PHE A 192 11.03 -10.38 -10.74
N SER A 193 12.24 -9.85 -10.48
CA SER A 193 13.20 -9.53 -11.54
C SER A 193 13.46 -10.73 -12.44
N HIS A 194 13.71 -11.91 -11.85
CA HIS A 194 13.96 -13.13 -12.61
C HIS A 194 12.76 -13.55 -13.46
N ILE A 195 11.54 -13.48 -12.93
CA ILE A 195 10.31 -13.81 -13.68
C ILE A 195 10.15 -12.86 -14.87
N LEU A 196 10.36 -11.56 -14.65
CA LEU A 196 10.29 -10.56 -15.71
C LEU A 196 11.40 -10.79 -16.77
N GLU A 197 12.63 -11.09 -16.35
CA GLU A 197 13.77 -11.40 -17.23
C GLU A 197 13.54 -12.67 -18.06
N GLN A 198 13.02 -13.74 -17.44
CA GLN A 198 12.67 -14.98 -18.15
C GLN A 198 11.60 -14.71 -19.21
N ARG A 199 10.63 -13.84 -18.92
CA ARG A 199 9.61 -13.48 -19.91
C ARG A 199 10.15 -12.66 -21.07
N ALA A 200 10.99 -11.66 -20.79
CA ALA A 200 11.69 -10.91 -21.84
C ALA A 200 12.49 -11.86 -22.75
N ARG A 201 13.19 -12.83 -22.15
CA ARG A 201 13.93 -13.86 -22.90
C ARG A 201 13.03 -14.77 -23.74
N ILE A 202 11.90 -15.23 -23.20
CA ILE A 202 10.93 -16.04 -23.95
C ILE A 202 10.41 -15.27 -25.15
N ARG A 203 10.12 -13.97 -25.01
CA ARG A 203 9.71 -13.11 -26.13
C ARG A 203 10.81 -13.02 -27.20
N ASP A 204 12.05 -12.75 -26.80
CA ASP A 204 13.15 -12.63 -27.77
C ASP A 204 13.31 -13.93 -28.58
N LEU A 205 13.17 -15.09 -27.92
CA LEU A 205 13.16 -16.40 -28.57
C LEU A 205 11.95 -16.61 -29.49
N MET A 206 10.76 -16.12 -29.12
CA MET A 206 9.56 -16.19 -29.98
C MET A 206 9.73 -15.36 -31.25
N HIS A 207 10.23 -14.11 -31.15
CA HIS A 207 10.51 -13.27 -32.31
C HIS A 207 11.62 -13.81 -33.20
N GLU A 208 12.66 -14.43 -32.61
CA GLU A 208 13.68 -15.13 -33.38
C GLU A 208 13.07 -16.31 -34.16
N ASN A 209 12.17 -17.07 -33.53
CA ASN A 209 11.50 -18.21 -34.18
C ASN A 209 10.56 -17.76 -35.31
N GLU A 210 9.80 -16.68 -35.13
CA GLU A 210 8.98 -16.07 -36.20
C GLU A 210 9.86 -15.68 -37.40
N ARG A 211 10.96 -14.97 -37.14
CA ARG A 211 11.92 -14.59 -38.21
C ARG A 211 12.54 -15.79 -38.92
N LEU A 212 12.86 -16.85 -38.18
CA LEU A 212 13.41 -18.08 -38.77
C LEU A 212 12.37 -18.79 -39.63
N THR A 213 11.11 -18.80 -39.19
CA THR A 213 9.98 -19.38 -39.93
C THR A 213 9.75 -18.62 -41.24
N ASP A 214 9.69 -17.28 -41.19
CA ASP A 214 9.53 -16.43 -42.39
C ASP A 214 10.65 -16.63 -43.41
N ARG A 215 11.89 -16.82 -42.94
CA ARG A 215 13.04 -17.13 -43.80
C ARG A 215 12.91 -18.51 -44.45
N LEU A 216 12.51 -19.51 -43.68
CA LEU A 216 12.34 -20.89 -44.17
C LEU A 216 11.23 -20.97 -45.22
N ASP A 217 10.15 -20.23 -45.03
CA ASP A 217 9.08 -20.14 -46.01
C ASP A 217 9.55 -19.40 -47.26
N SER A 218 10.28 -18.30 -47.12
CA SER A 218 10.85 -17.56 -48.26
C SER A 218 11.84 -18.39 -49.09
N GLU A 219 12.65 -19.23 -48.46
CA GLU A 219 13.59 -20.14 -49.13
C GLU A 219 12.85 -21.28 -49.87
N ARG A 220 11.69 -21.74 -49.37
CA ARG A 220 10.85 -22.74 -50.05
C ARG A 220 10.18 -22.26 -51.35
N TRP A 221 10.09 -20.95 -51.58
CA TRP A 221 9.53 -20.37 -52.81
C TRP A 221 10.59 -20.10 -53.90
N LEU A 222 11.86 -20.37 -53.62
CA LEU A 222 12.99 -20.15 -54.54
C LEU A 222 13.56 -21.44 -55.16
N ASP A 223 13.07 -22.61 -54.75
CA ASP A 223 13.29 -23.93 -55.36
C ASP A 223 12.08 -24.36 -56.21
#